data_AF-A0A3C0A918-F1
#
_entry.id   AF-A0A3C0A918-F1
#
_cell.length_a   1.000
_cell.length_b   1.000
_cell.length_c   1.000
_cell.angle_alpha   90.00
_cell.angle_beta   90.00
_cell.angle_gamma   90.00
#
_symmetry.space_group_name_H-M   'P 1'
#
loop_
_entity.id
_entity.type
_entity.pdbx_description
1 polymer ?
#
loop_
_entity_poly.entity_id
_entity_poly.type
_entity_poly.pdbx_seq_one_letter_code
_entity_poly.pdbx_strand_id
1 'polypeptide(L)'
;IDVADIDNLCNQVHKLVMLPGEEIIHVLPQDFKVDGQAEIKEPIGMYGGRLEANFHVVVGQVASIKNIGRCVKSAGLELSGITLEPLASANAVLSQEEKEAGVALIDIGGGTTDLAIFKDGIIRHTAVIPFGGNVITEDIKEGCSIIEKQAELLKIKFGSAWPGENKDNEIVSIPGLRGRDPKEITLKNLSKIIHARVVEIIEQVYLEIKNYGHEEQKKKLIAGIVLTGGGAQLQHLKQLVEYITGMDTRIGYPNEHLAGDSDSETTSPLYATAVGLVMNSLESKARAIRIAKPEEKGPQEGEQTPDDGASGNDGGETGNLPTKPDKPRSSIFDTWAEKFKQFLDNAE
;
A
#
# COMPACT_ATOMS: atom_id res chain seq x y z
N ILE A 1 3.46 -24.44 16.99
CA ILE A 1 3.16 -23.57 15.83
C ILE A 1 4.48 -23.08 15.27
N ASP A 2 4.74 -23.39 14.01
CA ASP A 2 5.92 -22.92 13.26
C ASP A 2 5.54 -22.11 12.01
N VAL A 3 6.53 -21.70 11.22
CA VAL A 3 6.31 -20.94 9.98
C VAL A 3 5.47 -21.73 8.97
N ALA A 4 5.65 -23.05 8.89
CA ALA A 4 4.92 -23.88 7.95
C ALA A 4 3.42 -23.98 8.32
N ASP A 5 3.09 -23.98 9.61
CA ASP A 5 1.70 -23.91 10.08
C ASP A 5 1.01 -22.62 9.61
N ILE A 6 1.70 -21.47 9.71
CA ILE A 6 1.20 -20.17 9.26
C ILE A 6 1.04 -20.16 7.74
N ASP A 7 2.03 -20.64 7.03
CA ASP A 7 2.02 -20.75 5.57
C ASP A 7 0.86 -21.63 5.07
N ASN A 8 0.63 -22.76 5.74
CA ASN A 8 -0.50 -23.64 5.44
C ASN A 8 -1.84 -22.94 5.66
N LEU A 9 -1.98 -22.14 6.72
CA LEU A 9 -3.20 -21.40 7.02
C LEU A 9 -3.46 -20.31 5.96
N CYS A 10 -2.43 -19.54 5.58
CA CYS A 10 -2.52 -18.57 4.49
C CYS A 10 -2.92 -19.24 3.16
N ASN A 11 -2.34 -20.40 2.85
CA ASN A 11 -2.65 -21.16 1.64
C ASN A 11 -4.09 -21.72 1.61
N GLN A 12 -4.74 -21.90 2.77
CA GLN A 12 -6.15 -22.28 2.82
C GLN A 12 -7.07 -21.14 2.37
N VAL A 13 -6.71 -19.88 2.63
CA VAL A 13 -7.48 -18.70 2.19
C VAL A 13 -7.54 -18.63 0.67
N HIS A 14 -6.46 -18.99 -0.03
CA HIS A 14 -6.43 -19.05 -1.50
C HIS A 14 -7.36 -20.11 -2.11
N LYS A 15 -7.97 -20.98 -1.28
CA LYS A 15 -8.95 -21.99 -1.72
C LYS A 15 -10.39 -21.52 -1.52
N LEU A 16 -10.62 -20.33 -0.98
CA LEU A 16 -11.95 -19.75 -0.85
C LEU A 16 -12.58 -19.56 -2.23
N VAL A 17 -13.90 -19.80 -2.32
CA VAL A 17 -14.65 -19.60 -3.55
C VAL A 17 -14.88 -18.10 -3.75
N MET A 18 -14.30 -17.57 -4.83
CA MET A 18 -14.49 -16.18 -5.26
C MET A 18 -15.68 -16.09 -6.23
N LEU A 19 -16.21 -14.88 -6.46
CA LEU A 19 -17.22 -14.69 -7.50
C LEU A 19 -16.61 -14.96 -8.89
N PRO A 20 -17.43 -15.33 -9.88
CA PRO A 20 -16.93 -15.52 -11.24
C PRO A 20 -16.18 -14.29 -11.76
N GLY A 21 -14.92 -14.49 -12.14
CA GLY A 21 -14.06 -13.41 -12.68
C GLY A 21 -13.25 -12.65 -11.62
N GLU A 22 -13.31 -13.05 -10.35
CA GLU A 22 -12.47 -12.51 -9.28
C GLU A 22 -11.31 -13.45 -8.95
N GLU A 23 -10.18 -12.86 -8.54
CA GLU A 23 -9.04 -13.57 -8.00
C GLU A 23 -8.48 -12.89 -6.76
N ILE A 24 -7.91 -13.68 -5.86
CA ILE A 24 -7.25 -13.17 -4.66
C ILE A 24 -5.87 -12.63 -5.06
N ILE A 25 -5.66 -11.34 -4.81
CA ILE A 25 -4.38 -10.66 -5.02
C ILE A 25 -3.51 -10.77 -3.77
N HIS A 26 -4.07 -10.44 -2.59
CA HIS A 26 -3.34 -10.47 -1.32
C HIS A 26 -4.14 -11.16 -0.22
N VAL A 27 -3.43 -11.88 0.65
CA VAL A 27 -3.94 -12.45 1.89
C VAL A 27 -3.11 -11.87 3.02
N LEU A 28 -3.70 -10.99 3.82
CA LEU A 28 -3.00 -10.22 4.83
C LEU A 28 -3.46 -10.68 6.22
N PRO A 29 -2.64 -11.41 6.99
CA PRO A 29 -3.00 -11.85 8.33
C PRO A 29 -3.39 -10.68 9.23
N GLN A 30 -4.39 -10.89 10.07
CA GLN A 30 -4.90 -9.88 11.02
C GLN A 30 -4.56 -10.27 12.46
N ASP A 31 -5.27 -11.26 12.99
CA ASP A 31 -5.07 -11.77 14.34
C ASP A 31 -5.17 -13.30 14.31
N PHE A 32 -4.35 -13.94 15.11
CA PHE A 32 -4.34 -15.38 15.31
C PHE A 32 -5.09 -15.75 16.58
N LYS A 33 -5.50 -17.02 16.62
CA LYS A 33 -6.11 -17.63 17.78
C LYS A 33 -5.57 -19.05 17.96
N VAL A 34 -5.10 -19.34 19.17
CA VAL A 34 -4.50 -20.63 19.53
C VAL A 34 -5.33 -21.25 20.65
N ASP A 35 -5.88 -22.44 20.41
CA ASP A 35 -6.69 -23.20 21.37
C ASP A 35 -7.81 -22.39 22.08
N GLY A 36 -8.42 -21.43 21.37
CA GLY A 36 -9.47 -20.58 21.93
C GLY A 36 -9.01 -19.17 22.33
N GLN A 37 -7.72 -18.97 22.58
CA GLN A 37 -7.16 -17.68 22.97
C GLN A 37 -6.98 -16.78 21.74
N ALA A 38 -7.72 -15.67 21.68
CA ALA A 38 -7.73 -14.74 20.55
C ALA A 38 -6.76 -13.54 20.75
N GLU A 39 -6.74 -12.63 19.77
CA GLU A 39 -5.90 -11.41 19.76
C GLU A 39 -4.39 -11.70 19.83
N ILE A 40 -3.94 -12.85 19.28
CA ILE A 40 -2.51 -13.20 19.20
C ILE A 40 -1.93 -12.63 17.91
N LYS A 41 -0.90 -11.77 18.01
CA LYS A 41 -0.20 -11.22 16.83
C LYS A 41 0.88 -12.17 16.30
N GLU A 42 1.69 -12.71 17.20
CA GLU A 42 2.84 -13.57 16.88
C GLU A 42 2.64 -14.98 17.47
N PRO A 43 2.09 -15.93 16.70
CA PRO A 43 1.79 -17.28 17.20
C PRO A 43 2.99 -18.25 17.07
N ILE A 44 4.05 -17.87 16.36
CA ILE A 44 5.22 -18.73 16.13
C ILE A 44 5.90 -19.01 17.47
N GLY A 45 6.20 -20.29 17.73
CA GLY A 45 6.77 -20.76 18.99
C GLY A 45 5.73 -21.06 20.08
N MET A 46 4.45 -20.71 19.87
CA MET A 46 3.39 -21.15 20.78
C MET A 46 3.08 -22.64 20.60
N TYR A 47 2.74 -23.30 21.70
CA TYR A 47 2.21 -24.65 21.70
C TYR A 47 0.68 -24.59 21.64
N GLY A 48 0.08 -25.36 20.74
CA GLY A 48 -1.37 -25.52 20.68
C GLY A 48 -1.80 -26.56 19.66
N GLY A 49 -3.00 -27.10 19.85
CA GLY A 49 -3.58 -28.13 18.97
C GLY A 49 -4.40 -27.56 17.80
N ARG A 50 -4.93 -26.34 17.95
CA ARG A 50 -5.75 -25.66 16.95
C ARG A 50 -5.26 -24.22 16.76
N LEU A 51 -4.92 -23.90 15.51
CA LEU A 51 -4.55 -22.57 15.05
C LEU A 51 -5.65 -22.03 14.13
N GLU A 52 -6.14 -20.83 14.42
CA GLU A 52 -7.11 -20.08 13.62
C GLU A 52 -6.53 -18.69 13.31
N ALA A 53 -6.96 -18.06 12.21
CA ALA A 53 -6.58 -16.69 11.90
C ALA A 53 -7.68 -15.95 11.16
N ASN A 54 -7.74 -14.64 11.40
CA ASN A 54 -8.50 -13.70 10.59
C ASN A 54 -7.58 -13.12 9.51
N PHE A 55 -8.13 -12.89 8.31
CA PHE A 55 -7.39 -12.35 7.18
C PHE A 55 -8.15 -11.19 6.55
N HIS A 56 -7.39 -10.17 6.15
CA HIS A 56 -7.86 -9.16 5.20
C HIS A 56 -7.52 -9.65 3.80
N VAL A 57 -8.54 -10.01 3.03
CA VAL A 57 -8.38 -10.59 1.70
C VAL A 57 -8.66 -9.53 0.65
N VAL A 58 -7.68 -9.29 -0.22
CA VAL A 58 -7.79 -8.36 -1.33
C VAL A 58 -8.09 -9.16 -2.59
N VAL A 59 -9.23 -8.85 -3.21
CA VAL A 59 -9.66 -9.48 -4.46
C VAL A 59 -9.64 -8.46 -5.60
N GLY A 60 -9.42 -8.93 -6.81
CA GLY A 60 -9.48 -8.10 -8.01
C GLY A 60 -10.14 -8.81 -9.17
N GLN A 61 -10.61 -8.02 -10.14
CA GLN A 61 -11.18 -8.55 -11.36
C GLN A 61 -10.07 -9.06 -12.28
N VAL A 62 -10.15 -10.34 -12.62
CA VAL A 62 -9.23 -11.03 -13.53
C VAL A 62 -9.06 -10.27 -14.84
N ALA A 63 -10.14 -9.73 -15.40
CA ALA A 63 -10.09 -8.97 -16.65
C ALA A 63 -9.22 -7.71 -16.54
N SER A 64 -9.38 -6.94 -15.45
CA SER A 64 -8.60 -5.73 -15.19
C SER A 64 -7.12 -6.06 -15.00
N ILE A 65 -6.83 -7.10 -14.22
CA ILE A 65 -5.47 -7.58 -13.96
C ILE A 65 -4.79 -8.02 -15.27
N LYS A 66 -5.49 -8.80 -16.10
CA LYS A 66 -4.98 -9.23 -17.41
C LYS A 66 -4.74 -8.06 -18.36
N ASN A 67 -5.60 -7.05 -18.36
CA ASN A 67 -5.43 -5.87 -19.20
C ASN A 67 -4.16 -5.11 -18.83
N ILE A 68 -3.88 -4.90 -17.54
CA ILE A 68 -2.62 -4.29 -17.07
C ILE A 68 -1.43 -5.14 -17.49
N GLY A 69 -1.47 -6.46 -17.28
CA GLY A 69 -0.38 -7.37 -17.66
C GLY A 69 -0.08 -7.35 -19.17
N ARG A 70 -1.12 -7.28 -20.01
CA ARG A 70 -0.96 -7.14 -21.47
C ARG A 70 -0.33 -5.82 -21.87
N CYS A 71 -0.67 -4.71 -21.20
CA CYS A 71 -0.04 -3.42 -21.44
C CYS A 71 1.46 -3.47 -21.14
N VAL A 72 1.85 -4.07 -20.01
CA VAL A 72 3.27 -4.25 -19.64
C VAL A 72 4.00 -5.13 -20.65
N LYS A 73 3.43 -6.28 -21.03
CA LYS A 73 4.02 -7.20 -22.04
C LYS A 73 4.15 -6.52 -23.41
N SER A 74 3.16 -5.73 -23.82
CA SER A 74 3.18 -5.00 -25.10
C SER A 74 4.25 -3.89 -25.14
N ALA A 75 4.67 -3.39 -23.99
CA ALA A 75 5.80 -2.47 -23.86
C ALA A 75 7.17 -3.19 -23.89
N GLY A 76 7.21 -4.52 -24.08
CA GLY A 76 8.43 -5.32 -24.07
C GLY A 76 8.99 -5.59 -22.67
N LEU A 77 8.15 -5.47 -21.63
CA LEU A 77 8.52 -5.67 -20.24
C LEU A 77 7.89 -6.95 -19.68
N GLU A 78 8.54 -7.55 -18.68
CA GLU A 78 7.97 -8.65 -17.90
C GLU A 78 7.24 -8.13 -16.66
N LEU A 79 6.03 -8.63 -16.42
CA LEU A 79 5.31 -8.33 -15.19
C LEU A 79 5.85 -9.19 -14.04
N SER A 80 6.55 -8.56 -13.09
CA SER A 80 7.12 -9.24 -11.92
C SER A 80 6.09 -9.57 -10.84
N GLY A 81 4.98 -8.83 -10.78
CA GLY A 81 3.97 -8.99 -9.74
C GLY A 81 3.00 -7.82 -9.68
N ILE A 82 2.04 -7.90 -8.77
CA ILE A 82 0.96 -6.95 -8.55
C ILE A 82 0.89 -6.64 -7.07
N THR A 83 0.70 -5.38 -6.73
CA THR A 83 0.59 -4.92 -5.35
C THR A 83 -0.63 -4.04 -5.24
N LEU A 84 -1.36 -4.16 -4.14
CA LEU A 84 -2.46 -3.25 -3.83
C LEU A 84 -1.86 -1.86 -3.59
N GLU A 85 -2.33 -0.85 -4.32
CA GLU A 85 -1.81 0.53 -4.31
C GLU A 85 -1.58 1.10 -2.90
N PRO A 86 -2.55 1.11 -1.97
CA PRO A 86 -2.32 1.66 -0.64
C PRO A 86 -1.23 0.95 0.17
N LEU A 87 -0.91 -0.32 -0.11
CA LEU A 87 0.25 -0.98 0.52
C LEU A 87 1.57 -0.42 -0.03
N ALA A 88 1.63 -0.19 -1.34
CA ALA A 88 2.79 0.42 -1.97
C ALA A 88 2.98 1.86 -1.45
N SER A 89 1.95 2.71 -1.55
CA SER A 89 2.00 4.09 -1.06
C SER A 89 2.39 4.14 0.42
N ALA A 90 1.81 3.29 1.27
CA ALA A 90 2.15 3.21 2.70
C ALA A 90 3.61 2.84 2.97
N ASN A 91 4.25 2.04 2.12
CA ASN A 91 5.68 1.72 2.28
C ASN A 91 6.57 2.90 1.95
N ALA A 92 6.12 3.83 1.12
CA ALA A 92 6.89 4.99 0.73
C ALA A 92 6.72 6.19 1.67
N VAL A 93 5.55 6.34 2.33
CA VAL A 93 5.23 7.59 3.05
C VAL A 93 4.93 7.45 4.53
N LEU A 94 4.77 6.22 5.04
CA LEU A 94 4.46 5.97 6.46
C LEU A 94 5.65 5.34 7.19
N SER A 95 5.91 5.82 8.39
CA SER A 95 6.85 5.18 9.30
C SER A 95 6.23 3.94 9.96
N GLN A 96 7.07 3.07 10.52
CA GLN A 96 6.59 1.91 11.26
C GLN A 96 5.85 2.32 12.54
N GLU A 97 6.33 3.37 13.21
CA GLU A 97 5.72 3.94 14.41
C GLU A 97 4.31 4.46 14.13
N GLU A 98 4.07 5.08 12.96
CA GLU A 98 2.73 5.52 12.56
C GLU A 98 1.79 4.34 12.33
N LYS A 99 2.27 3.29 11.63
CA LYS A 99 1.51 2.05 11.42
C LYS A 99 1.17 1.34 12.73
N GLU A 100 2.06 1.38 13.72
CA GLU A 100 1.83 0.84 15.06
C GLU A 100 0.83 1.69 15.87
N ALA A 101 1.06 3.00 15.93
CA ALA A 101 0.24 3.95 16.67
C ALA A 101 -1.18 4.07 16.12
N GLY A 102 -1.35 3.84 14.82
CA GLY A 102 -2.62 3.90 14.11
C GLY A 102 -2.71 5.13 13.23
N VAL A 103 -2.86 4.94 11.92
CA VAL A 103 -2.86 6.01 10.92
C VAL A 103 -3.83 5.69 9.78
N ALA A 104 -4.52 6.71 9.28
CA ALA A 104 -5.28 6.64 8.04
C ALA A 104 -4.45 7.25 6.90
N LEU A 105 -4.06 6.43 5.92
CA LEU A 105 -3.49 6.88 4.66
C LEU A 105 -4.60 7.17 3.67
N ILE A 106 -4.64 8.39 3.14
CA ILE A 106 -5.58 8.82 2.11
C ILE A 106 -4.78 9.19 0.86
N ASP A 107 -4.91 8.38 -0.19
CA ASP A 107 -4.29 8.62 -1.50
C ASP A 107 -5.33 9.26 -2.43
N ILE A 108 -5.13 10.54 -2.79
CA ILE A 108 -6.06 11.26 -3.67
C ILE A 108 -5.49 11.23 -5.09
N GLY A 109 -5.94 10.26 -5.88
CA GLY A 109 -5.59 10.10 -7.28
C GLY A 109 -6.42 10.98 -8.21
N GLY A 110 -6.34 10.72 -9.51
CA GLY A 110 -7.17 11.39 -10.51
C GLY A 110 -8.61 10.90 -10.51
N GLY A 111 -8.81 9.58 -10.52
CA GLY A 111 -10.14 8.95 -10.60
C GLY A 111 -10.75 8.61 -9.24
N THR A 112 -9.92 8.22 -8.27
CA THR A 112 -10.34 7.69 -6.98
C THR A 112 -9.62 8.40 -5.84
N THR A 113 -10.20 8.24 -4.65
CA THR A 113 -9.51 8.48 -3.39
C THR A 113 -9.51 7.19 -2.61
N ASP A 114 -8.32 6.68 -2.29
CA ASP A 114 -8.12 5.39 -1.68
C ASP A 114 -7.77 5.59 -0.19
N LEU A 115 -8.49 4.89 0.69
CA LEU A 115 -8.26 4.89 2.14
C LEU A 115 -7.66 3.55 2.55
N ALA A 116 -6.57 3.61 3.32
CA ALA A 116 -6.07 2.47 4.07
C ALA A 116 -5.78 2.86 5.52
N ILE A 117 -6.28 2.07 6.45
CA ILE A 117 -6.06 2.27 7.87
C ILE A 117 -5.09 1.22 8.36
N PHE A 118 -4.01 1.67 8.98
CA PHE A 118 -3.02 0.83 9.65
C PHE A 118 -3.16 1.01 11.15
N LYS A 119 -3.00 -0.08 11.90
CA LYS A 119 -2.93 -0.10 13.36
C LYS A 119 -2.20 -1.36 13.76
N ASP A 120 -1.42 -1.30 14.84
CA ASP A 120 -0.65 -2.45 15.33
C ASP A 120 0.40 -2.96 14.33
N GLY A 121 0.85 -2.10 13.41
CA GLY A 121 1.86 -2.43 12.41
C GLY A 121 1.31 -3.14 11.18
N ILE A 122 -0.01 -3.39 11.12
CA ILE A 122 -0.66 -4.06 9.99
C ILE A 122 -1.81 -3.23 9.43
N ILE A 123 -2.21 -3.51 8.20
CA ILE A 123 -3.41 -2.93 7.59
C ILE A 123 -4.65 -3.56 8.23
N ARG A 124 -5.62 -2.72 8.64
CA ARG A 124 -6.86 -3.14 9.29
C ARG A 124 -8.11 -2.86 8.47
N HIS A 125 -8.07 -1.88 7.59
CA HIS A 125 -9.22 -1.50 6.76
C HIS A 125 -8.77 -0.84 5.45
N THR A 126 -9.55 -1.06 4.40
CA THR A 126 -9.35 -0.44 3.09
C THR A 126 -10.70 -0.03 2.51
N ALA A 127 -10.78 1.15 1.91
CA ALA A 127 -11.96 1.61 1.20
C ALA A 127 -11.56 2.44 -0.02
N VAL A 128 -12.44 2.49 -1.03
CA VAL A 128 -12.22 3.28 -2.26
C VAL A 128 -13.41 4.20 -2.44
N ILE A 129 -13.13 5.48 -2.52
CA ILE A 129 -14.10 6.53 -2.82
C ILE A 129 -14.02 6.79 -4.34
N PRO A 130 -15.12 6.69 -5.10
CA PRO A 130 -15.10 6.80 -6.56
C PRO A 130 -14.99 8.25 -7.06
N PHE A 131 -14.22 9.07 -6.36
CA PHE A 131 -13.96 10.48 -6.66
C PHE A 131 -12.50 10.82 -6.37
N GLY A 132 -11.84 11.48 -7.32
CA GLY A 132 -10.48 12.00 -7.17
C GLY A 132 -10.35 13.41 -7.75
N GLY A 133 -9.16 13.77 -8.21
CA GLY A 133 -8.87 15.09 -8.76
C GLY A 133 -9.62 15.44 -10.06
N ASN A 134 -10.09 14.46 -10.83
CA ASN A 134 -10.76 14.69 -12.11
C ASN A 134 -12.14 15.33 -11.96
N VAL A 135 -12.90 14.95 -10.92
CA VAL A 135 -14.22 15.55 -10.68
C VAL A 135 -14.09 17.02 -10.24
N ILE A 136 -13.02 17.36 -9.51
CA ILE A 136 -12.71 18.77 -9.19
C ILE A 136 -12.46 19.57 -10.48
N THR A 137 -11.72 18.99 -11.42
CA THR A 137 -11.46 19.61 -12.73
C THR A 137 -12.73 19.80 -13.54
N GLU A 138 -13.63 18.82 -13.50
CA GLU A 138 -14.94 18.90 -14.16
C GLU A 138 -15.80 20.03 -13.57
N ASP A 139 -15.86 20.14 -12.25
CA ASP A 139 -16.62 21.22 -11.60
C ASP A 139 -16.05 22.61 -11.92
N ILE A 140 -14.72 22.74 -12.00
CA ILE A 140 -14.07 23.98 -12.43
C ILE A 140 -14.42 24.28 -13.89
N LYS A 141 -14.39 23.27 -14.76
CA LYS A 141 -14.74 23.40 -16.18
C LYS A 141 -16.15 23.94 -16.34
N GLU A 142 -17.12 23.36 -15.64
CA GLU A 142 -18.52 23.77 -15.68
C GLU A 142 -18.74 25.14 -15.00
N GLY A 143 -18.32 25.26 -13.75
CA GLY A 143 -18.52 26.45 -12.91
C GLY A 143 -17.80 27.69 -13.43
N CYS A 144 -16.66 27.52 -14.11
CA CYS A 144 -15.95 28.62 -14.78
C CYS A 144 -16.23 28.68 -16.28
N SER A 145 -17.02 27.78 -16.87
CA SER A 145 -17.32 27.68 -18.30
C SER A 145 -16.08 27.84 -19.19
N ILE A 146 -15.05 27.05 -18.92
CA ILE A 146 -13.79 26.98 -19.66
C ILE A 146 -13.58 25.56 -20.19
N ILE A 147 -12.53 25.33 -20.99
CA ILE A 147 -12.22 23.96 -21.45
C ILE A 147 -11.45 23.19 -20.38
N GLU A 148 -11.56 21.85 -20.40
CA GLU A 148 -10.95 20.95 -19.42
C GLU A 148 -9.45 21.20 -19.21
N LYS A 149 -8.69 21.35 -20.30
CA LYS A 149 -7.25 21.66 -20.23
C LYS A 149 -6.95 22.96 -19.47
N GLN A 150 -7.81 23.97 -19.59
CA GLN A 150 -7.67 25.23 -18.85
C GLN A 150 -8.09 25.05 -17.39
N ALA A 151 -9.13 24.27 -17.12
CA ALA A 151 -9.58 23.95 -15.77
C ALA A 151 -8.51 23.21 -14.97
N GLU A 152 -7.88 22.18 -15.56
CA GLU A 152 -6.79 21.44 -14.90
C GLU A 152 -5.60 22.36 -14.60
N LEU A 153 -5.21 23.19 -15.58
CA LEU A 153 -4.11 24.13 -15.40
C LEU A 153 -4.42 25.16 -14.30
N LEU A 154 -5.67 25.63 -14.25
CA LEU A 154 -6.13 26.57 -13.24
C LEU A 154 -6.13 25.92 -11.85
N LYS A 155 -6.60 24.68 -11.74
CA LYS A 155 -6.55 23.86 -10.51
C LYS A 155 -5.13 23.68 -10.00
N ILE A 156 -4.20 23.24 -10.86
CA ILE A 156 -2.81 22.99 -10.47
C ILE A 156 -2.11 24.27 -10.03
N LYS A 157 -2.31 25.38 -10.76
CA LYS A 157 -1.55 26.62 -10.50
C LYS A 157 -2.12 27.48 -9.38
N PHE A 158 -3.45 27.50 -9.22
CA PHE A 158 -4.13 28.46 -8.35
C PHE A 158 -5.21 27.82 -7.48
N GLY A 159 -5.37 26.50 -7.52
CA GLY A 159 -6.37 25.80 -6.75
C GLY A 159 -6.08 25.87 -5.25
N SER A 160 -7.14 26.15 -4.48
CA SER A 160 -7.13 26.17 -3.03
C SER A 160 -8.40 25.49 -2.51
N ALA A 161 -8.25 24.61 -1.54
CA ALA A 161 -9.35 23.96 -0.83
C ALA A 161 -10.01 24.88 0.22
N TRP A 162 -9.41 26.04 0.53
CA TRP A 162 -9.91 26.96 1.55
C TRP A 162 -10.19 28.36 0.98
N PRO A 163 -11.47 28.70 0.72
CA PRO A 163 -11.83 29.97 0.09
C PRO A 163 -11.51 31.21 0.92
N GLY A 164 -11.35 31.04 2.24
CA GLY A 164 -11.04 32.14 3.17
C GLY A 164 -9.66 32.77 2.98
N GLU A 165 -8.72 32.05 2.37
CA GLU A 165 -7.34 32.54 2.15
C GLU A 165 -7.22 33.41 0.88
N ASN A 166 -8.21 33.36 -0.01
CA ASN A 166 -8.18 34.10 -1.28
C ASN A 166 -8.85 35.47 -1.16
N LYS A 167 -8.18 36.51 -1.64
CA LYS A 167 -8.74 37.88 -1.65
C LYS A 167 -9.76 38.04 -2.77
N ASP A 168 -10.75 38.90 -2.56
CA ASP A 168 -11.82 39.16 -3.54
C ASP A 168 -11.30 39.78 -4.86
N ASN A 169 -10.14 40.46 -4.82
CA ASN A 169 -9.53 41.16 -5.95
C ASN A 169 -8.45 40.35 -6.67
N GLU A 170 -8.16 39.12 -6.26
CA GLU A 170 -7.20 38.25 -6.95
C GLU A 170 -7.89 37.57 -8.13
N ILE A 171 -7.45 37.91 -9.34
CA ILE A 171 -8.07 37.48 -10.60
C ILE A 171 -7.01 36.84 -11.49
N VAL A 172 -7.41 35.76 -12.18
CA VAL A 172 -6.64 35.14 -13.25
C VAL A 172 -7.40 35.30 -14.56
N SER A 173 -6.68 35.74 -15.59
CA SER A 173 -7.20 35.86 -16.95
C SER A 173 -6.87 34.60 -17.75
N ILE A 174 -7.91 33.93 -18.25
CA ILE A 174 -7.80 32.74 -19.08
C ILE A 174 -8.02 33.12 -20.55
N PRO A 175 -7.15 32.69 -21.48
CA PRO A 175 -7.33 32.96 -22.90
C PRO A 175 -8.70 32.47 -23.40
N GLY A 176 -9.42 33.38 -24.08
CA GLY A 176 -10.68 33.06 -24.73
C GLY A 176 -10.49 32.06 -25.89
N LEU A 177 -11.54 31.35 -26.23
CA LEU A 177 -11.56 30.49 -27.42
C LEU A 177 -11.57 31.36 -28.68
N ARG A 178 -10.77 30.99 -29.69
CA ARG A 178 -10.65 31.62 -31.04
C ARG A 178 -11.51 32.87 -31.26
N GLY A 179 -10.91 34.04 -31.02
CA GLY A 179 -11.54 35.34 -31.30
C GLY A 179 -12.51 35.85 -30.23
N ARG A 180 -12.69 35.11 -29.13
CA ARG A 180 -13.39 35.59 -27.93
C ARG A 180 -12.41 36.27 -26.99
N ASP A 181 -12.92 37.25 -26.25
CA ASP A 181 -12.15 37.93 -25.21
C ASP A 181 -11.70 36.96 -24.12
N PRO A 182 -10.58 37.25 -23.43
CA PRO A 182 -10.16 36.50 -22.25
C PRO A 182 -11.26 36.49 -21.18
N LYS A 183 -11.36 35.36 -20.47
CA LYS A 183 -12.27 35.21 -19.34
C LYS A 183 -11.53 35.47 -18.04
N GLU A 184 -12.04 36.38 -17.23
CA GLU A 184 -11.50 36.66 -15.90
C GLU A 184 -12.22 35.81 -14.84
N ILE A 185 -11.45 35.15 -13.99
CA ILE A 185 -11.95 34.31 -12.90
C ILE A 185 -11.29 34.77 -11.61
N THR A 186 -12.08 35.05 -10.59
CA THR A 186 -11.54 35.34 -9.25
C THR A 186 -11.04 34.06 -8.60
N LEU A 187 -9.90 34.12 -7.91
CA LEU A 187 -9.36 32.96 -7.18
C LEU A 187 -10.30 32.50 -6.07
N LYS A 188 -11.06 33.42 -5.48
CA LYS A 188 -12.08 33.08 -4.49
C LYS A 188 -13.22 32.27 -5.09
N ASN A 189 -13.66 32.56 -6.31
CA ASN A 189 -14.70 31.75 -6.97
C ASN A 189 -14.16 30.36 -7.34
N LEU A 190 -12.94 30.29 -7.88
CA LEU A 190 -12.25 29.02 -8.12
C LEU A 190 -12.18 28.17 -6.85
N SER A 191 -11.72 28.77 -5.74
CA SER A 191 -11.59 28.05 -4.46
C SER A 191 -12.94 27.61 -3.91
N LYS A 192 -14.02 28.38 -4.08
CA LYS A 192 -15.37 27.94 -3.68
C LYS A 192 -15.82 26.67 -4.40
N ILE A 193 -15.56 26.58 -5.71
CA ILE A 193 -15.89 25.39 -6.51
C ILE A 193 -15.09 24.19 -6.01
N ILE A 194 -13.77 24.36 -5.86
CA ILE A 194 -12.87 23.31 -5.36
C ILE A 194 -13.29 22.86 -3.96
N HIS A 195 -13.53 23.81 -3.05
CA HIS A 195 -13.91 23.55 -1.67
C HIS A 195 -15.15 22.67 -1.58
N ALA A 196 -16.20 22.98 -2.36
CA ALA A 196 -17.43 22.20 -2.34
C ALA A 196 -17.17 20.72 -2.67
N ARG A 197 -16.36 20.43 -3.70
CA ARG A 197 -16.05 19.05 -4.08
C ARG A 197 -15.12 18.36 -3.09
N VAL A 198 -14.11 19.08 -2.59
CA VAL A 198 -13.15 18.49 -1.65
C VAL A 198 -13.85 18.17 -0.32
N VAL A 199 -14.75 19.03 0.17
CA VAL A 199 -15.57 18.73 1.36
C VAL A 199 -16.30 17.39 1.18
N GLU A 200 -16.98 17.20 0.05
CA GLU A 200 -17.71 15.96 -0.23
C GLU A 200 -16.80 14.73 -0.25
N ILE A 201 -15.63 14.80 -0.90
CA ILE A 201 -14.66 13.70 -0.93
C ILE A 201 -14.19 13.37 0.49
N ILE A 202 -13.80 14.37 1.27
CA ILE A 202 -13.27 14.16 2.62
C ILE A 202 -14.37 13.68 3.59
N GLU A 203 -15.61 14.13 3.44
CA GLU A 203 -16.74 13.62 4.24
C GLU A 203 -16.99 12.13 3.98
N GLN A 204 -16.89 11.68 2.73
CA GLN A 204 -17.01 10.26 2.39
C GLN A 204 -15.85 9.44 2.97
N VAL A 205 -14.61 9.94 2.86
CA VAL A 205 -13.46 9.29 3.49
C VAL A 205 -13.63 9.22 5.02
N TYR A 206 -14.10 10.29 5.64
CA TYR A 206 -14.30 10.34 7.08
C TYR A 206 -15.41 9.39 7.56
N LEU A 207 -16.44 9.20 6.73
CA LEU A 207 -17.47 8.19 6.99
C LEU A 207 -16.87 6.78 7.04
N GLU A 208 -15.92 6.44 6.17
CA GLU A 208 -15.23 5.14 6.24
C GLU A 208 -14.30 5.02 7.46
N ILE A 209 -13.61 6.11 7.83
CA ILE A 209 -12.82 6.15 9.08
C ILE A 209 -13.73 5.96 10.32
N LYS A 210 -14.96 6.46 10.29
CA LYS A 210 -15.99 6.20 11.32
C LYS A 210 -16.49 4.76 11.27
N ASN A 211 -16.75 4.20 10.11
CA ASN A 211 -17.19 2.81 9.95
C ASN A 211 -16.16 1.80 10.48
N TYR A 212 -14.87 2.10 10.32
CA TYR A 212 -13.80 1.34 10.96
C TYR A 212 -13.91 1.33 12.50
N GLY A 213 -14.40 2.43 13.08
CA GLY A 213 -14.59 2.59 14.52
C GLY A 213 -13.44 3.31 15.20
N HIS A 214 -12.81 4.30 14.55
CA HIS A 214 -11.65 5.03 15.10
C HIS A 214 -11.92 5.74 16.45
N GLU A 215 -13.19 5.97 16.81
CA GLU A 215 -13.61 6.54 18.09
C GLU A 215 -13.46 5.53 19.25
N GLU A 216 -13.40 4.22 18.96
CA GLU A 216 -13.16 3.19 19.95
C GLU A 216 -11.71 3.26 20.47
N GLN A 217 -11.53 3.13 21.79
CA GLN A 217 -10.21 3.25 22.42
C GLN A 217 -9.15 2.29 21.82
N LYS A 218 -9.54 1.06 21.46
CA LYS A 218 -8.62 0.08 20.84
C LYS A 218 -8.25 0.43 19.40
N LYS A 219 -9.13 1.13 18.67
CA LYS A 219 -8.99 1.41 17.23
C LYS A 219 -8.56 2.85 16.94
N LYS A 220 -8.28 3.63 17.97
CA LYS A 220 -7.84 5.02 17.84
C LYS A 220 -6.63 5.15 16.93
N LEU A 221 -6.71 6.10 16.00
CA LEU A 221 -5.65 6.44 15.06
C LEU A 221 -4.81 7.59 15.63
N ILE A 222 -3.84 7.23 16.47
CA ILE A 222 -3.06 8.19 17.25
C ILE A 222 -2.16 9.05 16.35
N ALA A 223 -1.65 8.50 15.25
CA ALA A 223 -0.82 9.21 14.28
C ALA A 223 -1.66 10.03 13.27
N GLY A 224 -3.00 10.03 13.40
CA GLY A 224 -3.88 10.87 12.60
C GLY A 224 -3.99 10.40 11.14
N ILE A 225 -3.90 11.37 10.22
CA ILE A 225 -4.10 11.20 8.78
C ILE A 225 -2.83 11.58 8.02
N VAL A 226 -2.46 10.75 7.04
CA VAL A 226 -1.42 11.07 6.05
C VAL A 226 -2.06 11.15 4.67
N LEU A 227 -1.94 12.31 4.02
CA LEU A 227 -2.42 12.55 2.66
C LEU A 227 -1.31 12.29 1.65
N THR A 228 -1.60 11.59 0.55
CA THR A 228 -0.66 11.37 -0.54
C THR A 228 -1.37 11.39 -1.91
N GLY A 229 -0.64 11.08 -2.98
CA GLY A 229 -1.14 11.15 -4.35
C GLY A 229 -1.11 12.56 -4.94
N GLY A 230 -1.50 12.66 -6.20
CA GLY A 230 -1.45 13.92 -6.95
C GLY A 230 -2.35 15.01 -6.35
N GLY A 231 -3.52 14.63 -5.82
CA GLY A 231 -4.49 15.53 -5.20
C GLY A 231 -4.04 16.12 -3.86
N ALA A 232 -3.12 15.45 -3.15
CA ALA A 232 -2.56 15.96 -1.89
C ALA A 232 -1.78 17.28 -2.04
N GLN A 233 -1.42 17.67 -3.27
CA GLN A 233 -0.72 18.91 -3.59
C GLN A 233 -1.64 20.15 -3.61
N LEU A 234 -2.96 19.97 -3.50
CA LEU A 234 -3.92 21.06 -3.49
C LEU A 234 -3.69 21.96 -2.26
N GLN A 235 -3.60 23.28 -2.48
CA GLN A 235 -3.34 24.22 -1.39
C GLN A 235 -4.45 24.17 -0.34
N HIS A 236 -4.08 24.29 0.92
CA HIS A 236 -4.98 24.30 2.08
C HIS A 236 -5.80 23.01 2.30
N LEU A 237 -5.50 21.93 1.57
CA LEU A 237 -6.19 20.65 1.73
C LEU A 237 -6.00 20.07 3.14
N LYS A 238 -4.76 20.09 3.65
CA LYS A 238 -4.44 19.64 5.02
C LYS A 238 -5.38 20.31 6.04
N GLN A 239 -5.47 21.64 6.01
CA GLN A 239 -6.26 22.43 6.93
C GLN A 239 -7.75 22.08 6.84
N LEU A 240 -8.26 21.86 5.61
CA LEU A 240 -9.63 21.43 5.40
C LEU A 240 -9.90 20.04 5.98
N VAL A 241 -8.97 19.09 5.81
CA VAL A 241 -9.08 17.74 6.39
C VAL A 241 -9.08 17.80 7.91
N GLU A 242 -8.17 18.56 8.51
CA GLU A 242 -8.14 18.77 9.97
C GLU A 242 -9.43 19.41 10.47
N TYR A 243 -9.98 20.38 9.74
CA TYR A 243 -11.25 21.03 10.09
C TYR A 243 -12.45 20.07 10.05
N ILE A 244 -12.56 19.22 9.03
CA ILE A 244 -13.68 18.29 8.87
C ILE A 244 -13.58 17.11 9.85
N THR A 245 -12.37 16.55 9.99
CA THR A 245 -12.17 15.29 10.73
C THR A 245 -11.83 15.51 12.21
N GLY A 246 -11.22 16.64 12.55
CA GLY A 246 -10.64 16.89 13.87
C GLY A 246 -9.36 16.10 14.15
N MET A 247 -8.77 15.46 13.13
CA MET A 247 -7.58 14.62 13.26
C MET A 247 -6.34 15.34 12.73
N ASP A 248 -5.22 15.22 13.44
CA ASP A 248 -3.93 15.75 13.00
C ASP A 248 -3.56 15.19 11.62
N THR A 249 -3.15 16.07 10.70
CA THR A 249 -2.91 15.67 9.31
C THR A 249 -1.55 16.14 8.81
N ARG A 250 -0.87 15.30 8.02
CA ARG A 250 0.33 15.69 7.28
C ARG A 250 0.28 15.21 5.83
N ILE A 251 1.14 15.78 4.99
CA ILE A 251 1.38 15.28 3.64
C ILE A 251 2.50 14.23 3.70
N GLY A 252 2.28 13.09 3.06
CA GLY A 252 3.23 11.99 2.91
C GLY A 252 4.07 12.17 1.66
N TYR A 253 5.37 12.40 1.85
CA TYR A 253 6.35 12.50 0.77
C TYR A 253 7.23 11.24 0.76
N PRO A 254 7.56 10.66 -0.42
CA PRO A 254 8.39 9.47 -0.53
C PRO A 254 9.91 9.73 -0.36
N ASN A 255 10.30 10.90 0.17
CA ASN A 255 11.67 11.41 0.14
C ASN A 255 12.64 10.67 1.07
N GLU A 256 12.16 10.13 2.20
CA GLU A 256 13.01 9.45 3.19
C GLU A 256 13.72 8.19 2.63
N HIS A 257 13.18 7.62 1.55
CA HIS A 257 13.73 6.43 0.89
C HIS A 257 14.52 6.73 -0.38
N LEU A 258 14.66 8.00 -0.74
CA LEU A 258 15.37 8.46 -1.92
C LEU A 258 16.74 9.01 -1.54
N ALA A 259 17.70 8.94 -2.47
CA ALA A 259 19.03 9.50 -2.25
C ALA A 259 18.95 11.03 -2.07
N GLY A 260 19.85 11.63 -1.28
CA GLY A 260 19.78 13.06 -0.96
C GLY A 260 19.92 14.01 -2.17
N ASP A 261 20.38 13.51 -3.32
CA ASP A 261 20.51 14.19 -4.60
C ASP A 261 19.38 13.86 -5.60
N SER A 262 18.31 13.20 -5.14
CA SER A 262 17.18 12.84 -5.98
C SER A 262 16.44 14.07 -6.50
N ASP A 263 15.86 13.95 -7.69
CA ASP A 263 15.07 15.03 -8.28
C ASP A 263 13.89 15.40 -7.39
N SER A 264 13.72 16.69 -7.13
CA SER A 264 12.57 17.25 -6.43
C SER A 264 11.22 16.76 -6.99
N GLU A 265 11.13 16.47 -8.29
CA GLU A 265 9.93 15.92 -8.90
C GLU A 265 9.58 14.54 -8.31
N THR A 266 10.58 13.66 -8.15
CA THR A 266 10.40 12.31 -7.59
C THR A 266 10.06 12.30 -6.10
N THR A 267 10.31 13.40 -5.40
CA THR A 267 9.92 13.58 -3.99
C THR A 267 8.46 14.03 -3.80
N SER A 268 7.72 14.27 -4.90
CA SER A 268 6.31 14.65 -4.83
C SER A 268 5.44 13.49 -4.32
N PRO A 269 4.37 13.77 -3.53
CA PRO A 269 3.38 12.76 -3.14
C PRO A 269 2.74 12.05 -4.34
N LEU A 270 2.77 12.65 -5.53
CA LEU A 270 2.32 12.03 -6.78
C LEU A 270 3.07 10.71 -7.11
N TYR A 271 4.31 10.56 -6.64
CA TYR A 271 5.13 9.37 -6.93
C TYR A 271 5.14 8.33 -5.81
N ALA A 272 4.36 8.53 -4.73
CA ALA A 272 4.35 7.62 -3.58
C ALA A 272 4.12 6.15 -3.98
N THR A 273 3.09 5.88 -4.79
CA THR A 273 2.80 4.53 -5.29
C THR A 273 3.96 3.93 -6.08
N ALA A 274 4.55 4.71 -6.99
CA ALA A 274 5.65 4.24 -7.83
C ALA A 274 6.91 3.91 -7.02
N VAL A 275 7.30 4.79 -6.09
CA VAL A 275 8.42 4.55 -5.18
C VAL A 275 8.15 3.32 -4.31
N GLY A 276 6.94 3.22 -3.76
CA GLY A 276 6.51 2.10 -2.94
C GLY A 276 6.53 0.75 -3.65
N LEU A 277 6.15 0.70 -4.93
CA LEU A 277 6.24 -0.50 -5.77
C LEU A 277 7.70 -0.95 -5.97
N VAL A 278 8.62 0.00 -6.18
CA VAL A 278 10.05 -0.31 -6.31
C VAL A 278 10.60 -0.85 -4.99
N MET A 279 10.28 -0.20 -3.86
CA MET A 279 10.68 -0.66 -2.53
C MET A 279 10.19 -2.09 -2.25
N ASN A 280 8.92 -2.36 -2.52
CA ASN A 280 8.32 -3.68 -2.34
C ASN A 280 9.02 -4.75 -3.21
N SER A 281 9.37 -4.41 -4.45
CA SER A 281 10.10 -5.31 -5.35
C SER A 281 11.52 -5.62 -4.84
N LEU A 282 12.22 -4.62 -4.30
CA LEU A 282 13.56 -4.81 -3.74
C LEU A 282 13.54 -5.71 -2.50
N GLU A 283 12.58 -5.50 -1.60
CA GLU A 283 12.40 -6.32 -0.41
C GLU A 283 12.06 -7.77 -0.77
N SER A 284 11.14 -7.97 -1.73
CA SER A 284 10.77 -9.29 -2.24
C SER A 284 11.98 -10.04 -2.82
N LYS A 285 12.80 -9.37 -3.63
CA LYS A 285 14.04 -9.95 -4.18
C LYS A 285 15.06 -10.28 -3.08
N ALA A 286 15.24 -9.39 -2.11
CA ALA A 286 16.15 -9.63 -0.99
C ALA A 286 15.71 -10.85 -0.17
N ARG A 287 14.39 -11.01 0.06
CA ARG A 287 13.82 -12.17 0.74
C ARG A 287 14.05 -13.46 -0.04
N ALA A 288 13.79 -13.46 -1.34
CA ALA A 288 14.06 -14.62 -2.21
C ALA A 288 15.54 -15.03 -2.18
N ILE A 289 16.48 -14.06 -2.20
CA ILE A 289 17.92 -14.33 -2.10
C ILE A 289 18.30 -14.94 -0.74
N ARG A 290 17.73 -14.43 0.37
CA ARG A 290 17.96 -14.98 1.72
C ARG A 290 17.46 -16.42 1.85
N ILE A 291 16.32 -16.74 1.25
CA ILE A 291 15.76 -18.10 1.28
C ILE A 291 16.59 -19.05 0.39
N ALA A 292 17.13 -18.56 -0.73
CA ALA A 292 17.96 -19.34 -1.64
C ALA A 292 19.38 -19.64 -1.11
N LYS A 293 19.86 -18.90 -0.10
CA LYS A 293 21.12 -19.18 0.61
C LYS A 293 20.81 -19.65 2.03
N PRO A 294 20.73 -20.97 2.28
CA PRO A 294 20.71 -21.46 3.66
C PRO A 294 21.98 -20.94 4.33
N GLU A 295 21.85 -20.39 5.54
CA GLU A 295 23.01 -20.03 6.35
C GLU A 295 23.98 -21.21 6.40
N GLU A 296 25.18 -21.05 5.83
CA GLU A 296 26.30 -21.87 6.24
C GLU A 296 26.45 -21.63 7.73
N LYS A 297 26.06 -22.62 8.55
CA LYS A 297 26.37 -22.61 9.97
C LYS A 297 27.87 -22.35 10.09
N GLY A 298 28.22 -21.18 10.62
CA GLY A 298 29.60 -20.84 10.97
C GLY A 298 30.17 -21.92 11.91
N PRO A 299 31.50 -22.06 11.98
CA PRO A 299 32.13 -23.14 12.72
C PRO A 299 31.63 -23.12 14.16
N GLN A 300 31.12 -24.26 14.64
CA GLN A 300 30.80 -24.44 16.05
C GLN A 300 32.05 -24.09 16.87
N GLU A 301 31.96 -23.02 17.66
CA GLU A 301 32.97 -22.74 18.69
C GLU A 301 33.01 -23.95 19.62
N GLY A 302 34.20 -24.55 19.70
CA GLY A 302 34.41 -25.82 20.38
C GLY A 302 34.01 -25.77 21.85
N GLU A 303 33.20 -26.75 22.25
CA GLU A 303 33.11 -27.17 23.64
C GLU A 303 34.51 -27.56 24.12
N GLN A 304 35.04 -26.81 25.09
CA GLN A 304 36.13 -27.28 25.93
C GLN A 304 35.58 -28.33 26.89
N THR A 305 35.89 -29.60 26.64
CA THR A 305 35.89 -30.62 27.69
C THR A 305 37.32 -30.80 28.23
N PRO A 306 37.52 -30.94 29.55
CA PRO A 306 38.82 -31.30 30.09
C PRO A 306 39.09 -32.79 29.84
N ASP A 307 40.36 -33.03 29.52
CA ASP A 307 41.09 -34.29 29.45
C ASP A 307 40.84 -35.19 30.67
N ASP A 308 40.51 -36.46 30.40
CA ASP A 308 40.91 -37.60 31.24
C ASP A 308 40.90 -38.89 30.39
N GLY A 309 42.02 -39.60 30.43
CA GLY A 309 42.40 -40.57 29.41
C GLY A 309 41.97 -42.03 29.60
N ALA A 310 42.40 -42.79 28.58
CA ALA A 310 42.83 -44.19 28.58
C ALA A 310 41.91 -45.24 27.90
N SER A 311 42.41 -45.68 26.73
CA SER A 311 42.47 -47.06 26.18
C SER A 311 41.19 -47.82 25.81
N GLY A 312 41.16 -48.33 24.57
CA GLY A 312 40.38 -49.53 24.23
C GLY A 312 39.98 -49.67 22.75
N ASN A 313 40.67 -50.58 22.06
CA ASN A 313 40.48 -51.06 20.68
C ASN A 313 39.08 -51.67 20.44
N ASP A 314 38.44 -51.46 19.27
CA ASP A 314 38.18 -52.46 18.20
C ASP A 314 37.09 -52.02 17.19
N GLY A 315 37.20 -52.54 15.96
CA GLY A 315 36.55 -52.02 14.74
C GLY A 315 35.06 -52.29 14.48
N GLY A 316 34.60 -51.78 13.34
CA GLY A 316 33.26 -51.98 12.80
C GLY A 316 32.96 -51.10 11.58
N GLU A 317 33.01 -51.69 10.39
CA GLU A 317 32.51 -51.13 9.13
C GLU A 317 31.00 -50.85 9.19
N THR A 318 30.51 -49.73 8.64
CA THR A 318 29.22 -49.70 7.92
C THR A 318 29.10 -48.50 6.96
N GLY A 319 29.00 -48.83 5.67
CA GLY A 319 28.13 -48.27 4.63
C GLY A 319 27.83 -46.77 4.56
N ASN A 320 28.42 -46.10 3.58
CA ASN A 320 28.00 -44.77 3.10
C ASN A 320 26.94 -44.94 2.00
N LEU A 321 25.70 -44.50 2.23
CA LEU A 321 24.66 -44.33 1.20
C LEU A 321 24.47 -42.83 0.96
N PRO A 322 24.54 -42.32 -0.29
CA PRO A 322 24.35 -40.90 -0.54
C PRO A 322 22.86 -40.55 -0.50
N THR A 323 22.46 -39.75 0.50
CA THR A 323 21.17 -39.06 0.50
C THR A 323 21.19 -37.95 -0.54
N LYS A 324 20.20 -37.96 -1.45
CA LYS A 324 19.99 -36.89 -2.43
C LYS A 324 19.72 -35.56 -1.70
N PRO A 325 20.26 -34.43 -2.18
CA PRO A 325 19.93 -33.13 -1.58
C PRO A 325 18.45 -32.80 -1.85
N ASP A 326 17.71 -32.52 -0.79
CA ASP A 326 16.35 -31.99 -0.85
C ASP A 326 16.35 -30.66 -1.59
N LYS A 327 15.39 -30.49 -2.51
CA LYS A 327 15.20 -29.26 -3.28
C LYS A 327 14.87 -28.09 -2.33
N PRO A 328 15.42 -26.89 -2.56
CA PRO A 328 15.11 -25.71 -1.75
C PRO A 328 13.61 -25.37 -1.83
N ARG A 329 13.00 -25.14 -0.66
CA ARG A 329 11.56 -24.85 -0.50
C ARG A 329 11.25 -23.41 -0.92
N SER A 330 10.33 -23.24 -1.86
CA SER A 330 9.85 -21.95 -2.36
C SER A 330 8.95 -21.25 -1.34
N SER A 331 9.15 -19.93 -1.14
CA SER A 331 8.29 -19.11 -0.30
C SER A 331 6.93 -18.84 -0.98
N ILE A 332 5.90 -18.51 -0.20
CA ILE A 332 4.53 -18.23 -0.69
C ILE A 332 4.51 -17.14 -1.77
N PHE A 333 5.35 -16.11 -1.64
CA PHE A 333 5.45 -15.04 -2.63
C PHE A 333 6.07 -15.50 -3.96
N ASP A 334 7.07 -16.38 -3.92
CA ASP A 334 7.65 -16.99 -5.12
C ASP A 334 6.62 -17.89 -5.81
N THR A 335 5.84 -18.62 -5.01
CA THR A 335 4.77 -19.49 -5.49
C THR A 335 3.63 -18.68 -6.13
N TRP A 336 3.34 -17.48 -5.63
CA TRP A 336 2.36 -16.56 -6.19
C TRP A 336 2.85 -15.95 -7.51
N ALA A 337 4.09 -15.46 -7.57
CA ALA A 337 4.67 -14.89 -8.78
C ALA A 337 4.80 -15.93 -9.91
N GLU A 338 5.19 -17.17 -9.59
CA GLU A 338 5.21 -18.26 -10.57
C GLU A 338 3.82 -18.68 -11.04
N LYS A 339 2.85 -18.81 -10.12
CA LYS A 339 1.44 -19.09 -10.49
C LYS A 339 0.83 -17.97 -11.32
N PHE A 340 1.21 -16.72 -11.03
CA PHE A 340 0.73 -15.56 -11.76
C PHE A 340 1.37 -15.46 -13.15
N LYS A 341 2.68 -15.73 -13.29
CA LYS A 341 3.33 -15.90 -14.60
C LYS A 341 2.68 -17.02 -15.41
N GLN A 342 2.46 -18.20 -14.80
CA GLN A 342 1.75 -19.31 -15.44
C GLN A 342 0.30 -18.95 -15.82
N PHE A 343 -0.39 -18.16 -15.01
CA PHE A 343 -1.74 -17.68 -15.31
C PHE A 343 -1.77 -16.72 -16.51
N LEU A 344 -0.78 -15.83 -16.63
CA LEU A 344 -0.64 -14.95 -17.78
C LEU A 344 -0.27 -15.72 -19.05
N ASP A 345 0.62 -16.71 -18.93
CA ASP A 345 1.08 -17.53 -20.06
C ASP A 345 0.00 -18.51 -20.56
N ASN A 346 -0.85 -19.03 -19.67
CA ASN A 346 -1.97 -19.93 -20.03
C ASN A 346 -3.22 -19.18 -20.53
N ALA A 347 -3.19 -17.85 -20.62
CA ALA A 347 -4.33 -17.03 -21.04
C ALA A 347 -4.18 -16.45 -22.47
N GLU A 348 -3.25 -16.99 -23.26
CA GLU A 348 -3.15 -16.82 -24.73
C GLU A 348 -4.11 -17.76 -25.49
#